data_AF-A0A543AM79-F1
#
_entry.id   AF-A0A543AM79-F1
#
_cell.length_a   1.000
_cell.length_b   1.000
_cell.length_c   1.000
_cell.angle_alpha   90.00
_cell.angle_beta   90.00
_cell.angle_gamma   90.00
#
_symmetry.space_group_name_H-M   'P 1'
#
loop_
_entity.id
_entity.type
_entity.pdbx_description
1 polymer ?
#
loop_
_entity_poly.entity_id
_entity_poly.type
_entity_poly.pdbx_seq_one_letter_code
_entity_poly.pdbx_strand_id
1 'polypeptide(L)'
;MPKTSTQRPVATRPGFWGIIIGALVLAGAGVVMLLNSLVYNAESAVEDYIAALRAGDGSTAMALSQGYLPDNAPETISTVLLDGEPLAASAAILEGADIVATDAEIPESFRDPDVSQRVVEIRYRDADDEASSTVLVVDKVGTSWLFFNQWQLHPLPLQQIELTPLQMPENAKADEPVAHIHDEPTPLLGSNGTPATLAAFAPSSIELEYHGTYLEVPEPVDLVAHDVLAAGAHTDFEFEVQPTQAVDDAITQEVQEQLQRCTQQQVLKPTGCPFGYETTNRIVPESVNWSIDVPKVHYSWEDSEPRIDRIMATAVLNAQEIDIGSGQQAEVRHEEVFEMTAELELTPENLRVRPDWQ
;
A
#
# COMPACT_ATOMS: atom_id res chain seq x y z
N MET A 1 77.80 34.16 -50.12
CA MET A 1 76.35 34.02 -49.82
C MET A 1 75.80 32.88 -50.68
N PRO A 2 74.84 32.07 -50.24
CA PRO A 2 74.65 31.37 -48.96
C PRO A 2 74.83 29.84 -49.14
N LYS A 3 75.10 29.08 -48.06
CA LYS A 3 74.86 27.62 -48.04
C LYS A 3 73.64 27.38 -47.17
N THR A 4 72.51 27.15 -47.83
CA THR A 4 71.29 26.60 -47.24
C THR A 4 71.61 25.19 -46.74
N SER A 5 71.67 25.04 -45.42
CA SER A 5 71.73 23.73 -44.75
C SER A 5 70.30 23.22 -44.60
N THR A 6 69.91 22.27 -45.46
CA THR A 6 68.66 21.54 -45.34
C THR A 6 68.85 20.45 -44.28
N GLN A 7 68.40 20.70 -43.05
CA GLN A 7 68.31 19.65 -42.03
C GLN A 7 67.22 18.65 -42.46
N ARG A 8 67.63 17.42 -42.79
CA ARG A 8 66.73 16.27 -42.92
C ARG A 8 66.30 15.79 -41.53
N PRO A 9 65.02 15.51 -41.28
CA PRO A 9 64.59 14.91 -40.03
C PRO A 9 65.16 13.49 -39.93
N VAL A 10 65.94 13.22 -38.88
CA VAL A 10 66.39 11.87 -38.55
C VAL A 10 65.20 11.14 -37.92
N ALA A 11 64.54 10.29 -38.70
CA ALA A 11 63.61 9.31 -38.17
C ALA A 11 64.43 8.21 -37.47
N THR A 12 64.57 8.31 -36.16
CA THR A 12 65.16 7.27 -35.31
C THR A 12 64.25 6.04 -35.31
N ARG A 13 64.75 4.91 -35.86
CA ARG A 13 64.09 3.61 -35.73
C ARG A 13 64.11 3.18 -34.26
N PRO A 14 62.99 2.74 -33.67
CA PRO A 14 62.99 2.27 -32.29
C PRO A 14 63.88 1.02 -32.16
N GLY A 15 64.82 1.02 -31.22
CA GLY A 15 65.60 -0.16 -30.90
C GLY A 15 64.73 -1.30 -30.38
N PHE A 16 65.22 -2.53 -30.40
CA PHE A 16 64.54 -3.74 -29.91
C PHE A 16 63.84 -3.57 -28.54
N TRP A 17 64.51 -2.90 -27.60
CA TRP A 17 63.93 -2.56 -26.30
C TRP A 17 62.74 -1.60 -26.37
N GLY A 18 62.73 -0.67 -27.33
CA GLY A 18 61.59 0.22 -27.58
C GLY A 18 60.36 -0.53 -28.10
N ILE A 19 60.56 -1.59 -28.89
CA ILE A 19 59.47 -2.47 -29.36
C ILE A 19 58.90 -3.27 -28.18
N ILE A 20 59.77 -3.84 -27.32
CA ILE A 20 59.33 -4.58 -26.13
C ILE A 20 58.57 -3.68 -25.17
N ILE A 21 59.11 -2.49 -24.85
CA ILE A 21 58.45 -1.53 -23.96
C ILE A 21 57.11 -1.09 -24.56
N GLY A 22 57.07 -0.79 -25.86
CA GLY A 22 55.82 -0.45 -26.56
C GLY A 22 54.78 -1.56 -26.48
N ALA A 23 55.17 -2.82 -26.69
CA ALA A 23 54.28 -3.97 -26.57
C ALA A 23 53.74 -4.18 -25.15
N LEU A 24 54.58 -4.01 -24.12
CA LEU A 24 54.17 -4.09 -22.72
C LEU A 24 53.20 -2.97 -22.33
N VAL A 25 53.41 -1.75 -22.81
CA VAL A 25 52.49 -0.62 -22.58
C VAL A 25 51.13 -0.88 -23.24
N LEU A 26 51.11 -1.38 -24.47
CA LEU A 26 49.85 -1.72 -25.15
C LEU A 26 49.11 -2.87 -24.45
N ALA A 27 49.84 -3.90 -24.01
CA ALA A 27 49.25 -4.99 -23.24
C ALA A 27 48.68 -4.48 -21.90
N GLY A 28 49.41 -3.62 -21.19
CA GLY A 28 48.95 -2.99 -19.95
C GLY A 28 47.72 -2.10 -20.17
N ALA A 29 47.71 -1.29 -21.23
CA ALA A 29 46.54 -0.49 -21.60
C ALA A 29 45.32 -1.37 -21.94
N GLY A 30 45.54 -2.50 -22.61
CA GLY A 30 44.49 -3.48 -22.89
C GLY A 30 43.91 -4.11 -21.62
N VAL A 31 44.76 -4.47 -20.64
CA VAL A 31 44.31 -4.99 -19.34
C VAL A 31 43.53 -3.93 -18.56
N VAL A 32 44.01 -2.68 -18.52
CA VAL A 32 43.30 -1.56 -17.90
C VAL A 32 41.93 -1.34 -18.56
N MET A 33 41.88 -1.31 -19.89
CA MET A 33 40.63 -1.15 -20.63
C MET A 33 39.65 -2.29 -20.32
N LEU A 34 40.15 -3.53 -20.26
CA LEU A 34 39.35 -4.70 -19.91
C LEU A 34 38.81 -4.61 -18.48
N LEU A 35 39.63 -4.21 -17.51
CA LEU A 35 39.20 -4.03 -16.13
C LEU A 35 38.19 -2.88 -15.98
N ASN A 36 38.35 -1.78 -16.72
CA ASN A 36 37.35 -0.71 -16.75
C ASN A 36 36.04 -1.13 -17.41
N SER A 37 36.06 -2.09 -18.33
CA SER A 37 34.83 -2.62 -18.92
C SER A 37 34.13 -3.67 -18.07
N LEU A 38 34.86 -4.37 -17.19
CA LEU A 38 34.33 -5.53 -16.44
C LEU A 38 34.12 -5.27 -14.95
N VAL A 39 34.93 -4.41 -14.33
CA VAL A 39 35.00 -4.25 -12.87
C VAL A 39 34.83 -2.80 -12.43
N TYR A 40 35.34 -1.85 -13.22
CA TYR A 40 35.25 -0.41 -12.93
C TYR A 40 34.35 0.31 -13.94
N ASN A 41 33.21 -0.32 -14.23
CA ASN A 41 32.20 0.17 -15.17
C ASN A 41 31.12 0.99 -14.43
N ALA A 42 30.17 1.54 -15.17
CA ALA A 42 29.11 2.38 -14.61
C ALA A 42 28.08 1.53 -13.83
N GLU A 43 27.89 0.30 -14.29
CA GLU A 43 26.96 -0.71 -13.79
C GLU A 43 27.30 -1.14 -12.36
N SER A 44 28.59 -1.24 -12.00
CA SER A 44 29.02 -1.70 -10.68
C SER A 44 28.45 -0.86 -9.52
N ALA A 45 28.26 0.45 -9.73
CA ALA A 45 27.67 1.33 -8.72
C ALA A 45 26.18 0.99 -8.47
N VAL A 46 25.47 0.57 -9.52
CA VAL A 46 24.07 0.14 -9.42
C VAL A 46 23.98 -1.28 -8.86
N GLU A 47 24.89 -2.17 -9.23
CA GLU A 47 25.01 -3.53 -8.67
C GLU A 47 25.18 -3.50 -7.15
N ASP A 48 26.12 -2.67 -6.64
CA ASP A 48 26.36 -2.52 -5.20
C ASP A 48 25.12 -1.99 -4.46
N TYR A 49 24.40 -1.05 -5.08
CA TYR A 49 23.16 -0.51 -4.53
C TYR A 49 22.05 -1.57 -4.46
N ILE A 50 21.79 -2.29 -5.55
CA ILE A 50 20.78 -3.37 -5.58
C ILE A 50 21.15 -4.47 -4.60
N ALA A 51 22.45 -4.81 -4.47
CA ALA A 51 22.91 -5.78 -3.48
C ALA A 51 22.60 -5.32 -2.05
N ALA A 52 22.78 -4.04 -1.73
CA ALA A 52 22.42 -3.49 -0.42
C ALA A 52 20.90 -3.54 -0.18
N LEU A 53 20.08 -3.15 -1.17
CA LEU A 53 18.62 -3.25 -1.07
C LEU A 53 18.17 -4.69 -0.80
N ARG A 54 18.66 -5.66 -1.59
CA ARG A 54 18.31 -7.09 -1.44
C ARG A 54 18.81 -7.71 -0.14
N ALA A 55 19.88 -7.17 0.43
CA ALA A 55 20.39 -7.59 1.73
C ALA A 55 19.59 -6.99 2.90
N GLY A 56 18.67 -6.05 2.64
CA GLY A 56 18.01 -5.29 3.67
C GLY A 56 18.97 -4.36 4.43
N ASP A 57 20.08 -3.94 3.82
CA ASP A 57 21.03 -3.01 4.43
C ASP A 57 20.73 -1.57 3.99
N GLY A 58 19.78 -0.97 4.69
CA GLY A 58 19.32 0.38 4.46
C GLY A 58 20.42 1.42 4.64
N SER A 59 21.33 1.19 5.59
CA SER A 59 22.43 2.10 5.87
C SER A 59 23.40 2.21 4.69
N THR A 60 23.75 1.06 4.09
CA THR A 60 24.59 1.00 2.90
C THR A 60 23.83 1.51 1.67
N ALA A 61 22.56 1.15 1.51
CA ALA A 61 21.72 1.63 0.41
C ALA A 61 21.61 3.17 0.40
N MET A 62 21.31 3.80 1.56
CA MET A 62 21.30 5.25 1.73
C MET A 62 22.65 5.89 1.39
N ALA A 63 23.75 5.28 1.83
CA ALA A 63 25.10 5.80 1.60
C ALA A 63 25.50 5.75 0.11
N LEU A 64 25.14 4.67 -0.58
CA LEU A 64 25.42 4.48 -2.01
C LEU A 64 24.55 5.38 -2.89
N SER A 65 23.26 5.47 -2.60
CA SER A 65 22.31 6.30 -3.37
C SER A 65 22.39 7.78 -3.05
N GLN A 66 23.05 8.15 -1.95
CA GLN A 66 22.98 9.49 -1.36
C GLN A 66 21.51 9.92 -1.19
N GLY A 67 20.69 8.98 -0.71
CA GLY A 67 19.25 9.08 -0.63
C GLY A 67 18.81 10.33 0.12
N TYR A 68 17.84 11.06 -0.43
CA TYR A 68 17.27 12.24 0.22
C TYR A 68 15.74 12.24 0.14
N LEU A 69 15.10 12.84 1.15
CA LEU A 69 13.68 13.12 1.09
C LEU A 69 13.47 14.48 0.39
N PRO A 70 12.52 14.57 -0.56
CA PRO A 70 12.08 15.84 -1.12
C PRO A 70 11.57 16.81 -0.05
N ASP A 71 11.67 18.12 -0.28
CA ASP A 71 11.25 19.16 0.68
C ASP A 71 9.74 19.12 1.02
N ASN A 72 8.93 18.50 0.17
CA ASN A 72 7.49 18.32 0.38
C ASN A 72 7.14 17.05 1.17
N ALA A 73 8.14 16.29 1.66
CA ALA A 73 7.88 15.08 2.42
C ALA A 73 7.17 15.36 3.76
N PRO A 74 6.15 14.56 4.13
CA PRO A 74 5.44 14.74 5.39
C PRO A 74 6.35 14.45 6.59
N GLU A 75 6.18 15.21 7.67
CA GLU A 75 6.99 15.05 8.90
C GLU A 75 6.86 13.67 9.55
N THR A 76 5.76 12.95 9.26
CA THR A 76 5.42 11.64 9.85
C THR A 76 5.60 10.48 8.87
N ILE A 77 6.44 10.65 7.84
CA ILE A 77 6.72 9.60 6.87
C ILE A 77 7.28 8.34 7.55
N SER A 78 6.72 7.18 7.20
CA SER A 78 7.18 5.88 7.69
C SER A 78 8.46 5.47 7.01
N THR A 79 9.39 4.90 7.78
CA THR A 79 10.67 4.38 7.31
C THR A 79 10.70 2.85 7.24
N VAL A 80 9.53 2.20 7.30
CA VAL A 80 9.42 0.73 7.38
C VAL A 80 10.13 0.02 6.22
N LEU A 81 10.09 0.62 5.02
CA LEU A 81 10.74 0.09 3.81
C LEU A 81 12.21 0.50 3.64
N LEU A 82 12.82 1.19 4.61
CA LEU A 82 14.18 1.73 4.47
C LEU A 82 15.27 0.85 5.06
N ASP A 83 14.94 -0.23 5.78
CA ASP A 83 15.94 -1.14 6.36
C ASP A 83 15.35 -2.53 6.64
N GLY A 84 16.20 -3.52 6.83
CA GLY A 84 15.81 -4.85 7.29
C GLY A 84 15.01 -5.68 6.29
N GLU A 85 14.16 -6.58 6.82
CA GLU A 85 13.41 -7.54 6.04
C GLU A 85 12.39 -6.89 5.08
N PRO A 86 11.62 -5.86 5.46
CA PRO A 86 10.72 -5.18 4.53
C PRO A 86 11.46 -4.52 3.36
N LEU A 87 12.66 -3.97 3.60
CA LEU A 87 13.52 -3.46 2.52
C LEU A 87 13.94 -4.60 1.57
N ALA A 88 14.42 -5.72 2.11
CA ALA A 88 14.83 -6.87 1.29
C ALA A 88 13.67 -7.44 0.46
N ALA A 89 12.47 -7.55 1.06
CA ALA A 89 11.25 -7.99 0.39
C ALA A 89 10.84 -7.01 -0.72
N SER A 90 10.91 -5.71 -0.47
CA SER A 90 10.62 -4.69 -1.48
C SER A 90 11.58 -4.72 -2.68
N ALA A 91 12.80 -5.22 -2.48
CA ALA A 91 13.80 -5.38 -3.53
C ALA A 91 13.72 -6.74 -4.25
N ALA A 92 12.77 -7.61 -3.90
CA ALA A 92 12.67 -8.95 -4.47
C ALA A 92 12.46 -8.96 -5.99
N ILE A 93 11.75 -7.95 -6.53
CA ILE A 93 11.56 -7.78 -7.99
C ILE A 93 12.89 -7.64 -8.75
N LEU A 94 13.97 -7.27 -8.07
CA LEU A 94 15.31 -7.07 -8.65
C LEU A 94 16.14 -8.35 -8.64
N GLU A 95 15.59 -9.47 -8.20
CA GLU A 95 16.26 -10.75 -8.29
C GLU A 95 16.51 -11.14 -9.75
N GLY A 96 17.80 -11.28 -10.10
CA GLY A 96 18.20 -11.63 -11.45
C GLY A 96 18.04 -10.51 -12.47
N ALA A 97 17.87 -9.26 -12.02
CA ALA A 97 17.82 -8.09 -12.90
C ALA A 97 19.09 -7.97 -13.76
N ASP A 98 18.90 -7.56 -15.02
CA ASP A 98 19.98 -7.26 -15.97
C ASP A 98 20.29 -5.76 -15.90
N ILE A 99 21.55 -5.42 -15.61
CA ILE A 99 21.99 -4.05 -15.38
C ILE A 99 22.91 -3.65 -16.54
N VAL A 100 22.50 -2.62 -17.29
CA VAL A 100 23.17 -2.27 -18.54
C VAL A 100 23.36 -0.76 -18.65
N ALA A 101 24.59 -0.29 -18.84
CA ALA A 101 24.83 1.11 -19.17
C ALA A 101 24.37 1.42 -20.60
N THR A 102 23.64 2.53 -20.76
CA THR A 102 23.07 2.95 -22.05
C THR A 102 23.59 4.32 -22.48
N ASP A 103 23.45 4.63 -23.77
CA ASP A 103 23.69 5.96 -24.34
C ASP A 103 22.43 6.86 -24.27
N ALA A 104 21.50 6.56 -23.36
CA ALA A 104 20.28 7.33 -23.20
C ALA A 104 20.57 8.77 -22.75
N GLU A 105 19.67 9.68 -23.11
CA GLU A 105 19.77 11.08 -22.67
C GLU A 105 19.48 11.20 -21.17
N ILE A 106 20.33 11.96 -20.47
CA ILE A 106 20.17 12.22 -19.04
C ILE A 106 19.09 13.31 -18.87
N PRO A 107 18.06 13.07 -18.04
CA PRO A 107 17.04 14.08 -17.74
C PRO A 107 17.65 15.37 -17.22
N GLU A 108 17.06 16.52 -17.57
CA GLU A 108 17.59 17.83 -17.17
C GLU A 108 17.72 17.99 -15.65
N SER A 109 16.81 17.41 -14.87
CA SER A 109 16.80 17.47 -13.39
C SER A 109 17.96 16.71 -12.74
N PHE A 110 18.53 15.71 -13.42
CA PHE A 110 19.65 14.90 -12.94
C PHE A 110 20.97 15.28 -13.61
N ARG A 111 20.94 16.25 -14.53
CA ARG A 111 22.11 16.65 -15.30
C ARG A 111 22.99 17.57 -14.48
N ASP A 112 24.24 17.17 -14.31
CA ASP A 112 25.28 18.01 -13.71
C ASP A 112 26.37 18.31 -14.74
N PRO A 113 26.58 19.58 -15.14
CA PRO A 113 27.56 19.95 -16.15
C PRO A 113 29.03 19.77 -15.68
N ASP A 114 29.27 19.63 -14.38
CA ASP A 114 30.61 19.54 -13.80
C ASP A 114 31.13 18.10 -13.71
N VAL A 115 30.27 17.10 -13.92
CA VAL A 115 30.62 15.67 -13.88
C VAL A 115 30.29 14.93 -15.17
N SER A 116 31.04 13.87 -15.45
CA SER A 116 30.73 12.96 -16.56
C SER A 116 29.73 11.92 -16.07
N GLN A 117 28.54 11.93 -16.65
CA GLN A 117 27.42 11.10 -16.22
C GLN A 117 27.10 9.99 -17.23
N ARG A 118 26.46 8.91 -16.76
CA ARG A 118 25.99 7.79 -17.58
C ARG A 118 24.61 7.34 -17.09
N VAL A 119 23.75 6.93 -18.02
CA VAL A 119 22.48 6.27 -17.68
C VAL A 119 22.72 4.77 -17.58
N VAL A 120 22.23 4.16 -16.51
CA VAL A 120 22.23 2.71 -16.30
C VAL A 120 20.79 2.24 -16.20
N GLU A 121 20.42 1.31 -17.06
CA GLU A 121 19.10 0.69 -17.11
C GLU A 121 19.12 -0.59 -16.29
N ILE A 122 18.15 -0.74 -15.38
CA ILE A 122 17.89 -1.95 -14.62
C ILE A 122 16.66 -2.60 -15.25
N ARG A 123 16.83 -3.78 -15.84
CA ARG A 123 15.76 -4.56 -16.46
C ARG A 123 15.37 -5.71 -15.56
N TYR A 124 14.10 -5.79 -15.21
CA TYR A 124 13.56 -6.78 -14.28
C TYR A 124 12.18 -7.25 -14.75
N ARG A 125 11.57 -8.13 -13.96
CA ARG A 125 10.20 -8.57 -14.18
C ARG A 125 9.34 -8.19 -12.99
N ASP A 126 8.14 -7.70 -13.27
CA ASP A 126 7.15 -7.44 -12.22
C ASP A 126 6.44 -8.73 -11.79
N ALA A 127 5.46 -8.60 -10.89
CA ALA A 127 4.69 -9.71 -10.31
C ALA A 127 3.93 -10.53 -11.38
N ASP A 128 3.59 -9.93 -12.51
CA ASP A 128 2.89 -10.58 -13.63
C ASP A 128 3.84 -11.22 -14.67
N ASP A 129 5.14 -11.27 -14.36
CA ASP A 129 6.23 -11.69 -15.26
C ASP A 129 6.41 -10.76 -16.49
N GLU A 130 5.84 -9.56 -16.48
CA GLU A 130 6.01 -8.59 -17.56
C GLU A 130 7.40 -7.94 -17.50
N ALA A 131 7.95 -7.62 -18.68
CA ALA A 131 9.27 -7.03 -18.76
C ALA A 131 9.19 -5.54 -18.40
N SER A 132 9.82 -5.18 -17.28
CA SER A 132 9.86 -3.83 -16.75
C SER A 132 11.30 -3.31 -16.68
N SER A 133 11.47 -2.00 -16.74
CA SER A 133 12.79 -1.38 -16.67
C SER A 133 12.73 -0.04 -15.96
N THR A 134 13.75 0.24 -15.16
CA THR A 134 13.97 1.56 -14.60
C THR A 134 15.36 2.06 -14.92
N VAL A 135 15.58 3.37 -14.83
CA VAL A 135 16.83 4.02 -15.22
C VAL A 135 17.39 4.84 -14.07
N LEU A 136 18.68 4.70 -13.82
CA LEU A 136 19.43 5.48 -12.83
C LEU A 136 20.54 6.26 -13.53
N VAL A 137 20.96 7.36 -12.90
CA VAL A 137 22.11 8.16 -13.35
C VAL A 137 23.29 7.89 -12.43
N VAL A 138 24.47 7.66 -13.01
CA VAL A 138 25.73 7.50 -12.27
C VAL A 138 26.73 8.56 -12.69
N ASP A 139 27.47 9.06 -11.70
CA ASP A 139 28.47 10.10 -11.84
C ASP A 139 29.87 9.50 -11.80
N LYS A 140 30.72 9.88 -12.75
CA LYS A 140 32.15 9.57 -12.71
C LYS A 140 32.87 10.56 -11.80
N VAL A 141 33.07 10.19 -10.55
CA VAL A 141 33.71 11.06 -9.54
C VAL A 141 35.22 11.05 -9.54
N GLY A 142 35.85 10.09 -10.24
CA GLY A 142 37.30 10.05 -10.23
C GLY A 142 37.92 9.00 -11.13
N THR A 143 39.24 8.91 -10.99
CA THR A 143 40.03 7.84 -11.61
C THR A 143 41.16 7.44 -10.67
N SER A 144 41.05 6.25 -10.09
CA SER A 144 42.05 5.68 -9.21
C SER A 144 43.24 5.14 -10.02
N TRP A 145 44.45 5.28 -9.49
CA TRP A 145 45.69 4.87 -10.14
C TRP A 145 45.87 5.40 -11.58
N LEU A 146 45.28 6.55 -11.94
CA LEU A 146 45.25 7.13 -13.29
C LEU A 146 44.50 6.31 -14.36
N PHE A 147 43.98 5.14 -14.01
CA PHE A 147 43.47 4.17 -14.97
C PHE A 147 42.07 3.68 -14.66
N PHE A 148 41.69 3.52 -13.39
CA PHE A 148 40.44 2.89 -12.99
C PHE A 148 39.38 3.92 -12.70
N ASN A 149 38.31 3.93 -13.49
CA ASN A 149 37.22 4.88 -13.28
C ASN A 149 36.56 4.59 -11.92
N GLN A 150 36.09 5.65 -11.27
CA GLN A 150 35.27 5.55 -10.07
C GLN A 150 33.91 6.14 -10.39
N TRP A 151 32.89 5.33 -10.20
CA TRP A 151 31.48 5.67 -10.41
C TRP A 151 30.75 5.62 -9.08
N GLN A 152 29.75 6.48 -8.94
CA GLN A 152 28.80 6.46 -7.84
C GLN A 152 27.42 6.80 -8.39
N LEU A 153 26.35 6.45 -7.66
CA LEU A 153 25.02 6.94 -8.01
C LEU A 153 24.98 8.45 -7.88
N HIS A 154 24.34 9.10 -8.86
CA HIS A 154 23.86 10.46 -8.67
C HIS A 154 22.83 10.45 -7.54
N PRO A 155 22.75 11.49 -6.68
CA PRO A 155 21.79 11.52 -5.58
C PRO A 155 20.37 11.17 -6.02
N LEU A 156 19.77 10.19 -5.35
CA LEU A 156 18.42 9.70 -5.66
C LEU A 156 17.42 10.18 -4.61
N PRO A 157 16.26 10.73 -5.02
CA PRO A 157 15.18 10.98 -4.09
C PRO A 157 14.58 9.64 -3.61
N LEU A 158 14.21 9.57 -2.33
CA LEU A 158 13.32 8.51 -1.85
C LEU A 158 11.91 8.74 -2.39
N GLN A 159 11.26 7.66 -2.79
CA GLN A 159 9.86 7.66 -3.21
C GLN A 159 8.95 7.91 -2.03
N GLN A 160 7.84 8.60 -2.27
CA GLN A 160 6.78 8.81 -1.30
C GLN A 160 5.56 8.02 -1.74
N ILE A 161 5.24 6.94 -1.04
CA ILE A 161 4.06 6.13 -1.33
C ILE A 161 2.97 6.45 -0.31
N GLU A 162 1.86 7.03 -0.75
CA GLU A 162 0.71 7.32 0.10
C GLU A 162 -0.25 6.13 0.11
N LEU A 163 -0.52 5.57 1.28
CA LEU A 163 -1.41 4.42 1.46
C LEU A 163 -2.85 4.89 1.50
N THR A 164 -3.56 4.80 0.37
CA THR A 164 -4.88 5.38 0.17
C THR A 164 -5.97 4.30 0.23
N PRO A 165 -6.54 4.02 1.41
CA PRO A 165 -7.65 3.08 1.53
C PRO A 165 -8.92 3.69 0.92
N LEU A 166 -9.46 3.05 -0.11
CA LEU A 166 -10.77 3.36 -0.65
C LEU A 166 -11.83 2.82 0.31
N GLN A 167 -12.89 3.60 0.56
CA GLN A 167 -14.04 3.22 1.39
C GLN A 167 -13.73 3.10 2.90
N MET A 168 -12.69 3.78 3.40
CA MET A 168 -12.43 3.86 4.84
C MET A 168 -13.35 4.90 5.52
N PRO A 169 -14.09 4.56 6.59
CA PRO A 169 -14.91 5.53 7.33
C PRO A 169 -14.10 6.70 7.90
N GLU A 170 -14.65 7.91 7.94
CA GLU A 170 -13.94 9.10 8.45
C GLU A 170 -13.48 8.98 9.91
N ASN A 171 -14.26 8.25 10.71
CA ASN A 171 -13.98 7.99 12.12
C ASN A 171 -13.04 6.79 12.36
N ALA A 172 -12.57 6.11 11.30
CA ALA A 172 -11.70 4.94 11.41
C ALA A 172 -10.39 5.20 12.17
N LYS A 173 -9.89 6.45 12.14
CA LYS A 173 -8.73 6.87 12.92
C LYS A 173 -8.87 6.58 14.42
N ALA A 174 -10.09 6.55 14.96
CA ALA A 174 -10.32 6.24 16.37
C ALA A 174 -9.78 4.85 16.79
N ASP A 175 -9.67 3.93 15.83
CA ASP A 175 -9.17 2.57 16.06
C ASP A 175 -7.69 2.40 15.71
N GLU A 176 -7.03 3.46 15.19
CA GLU A 176 -5.62 3.45 14.78
C GLU A 176 -5.29 2.24 13.87
N PRO A 177 -5.95 2.07 12.71
CA PRO A 177 -5.84 0.87 11.89
C PRO A 177 -4.40 0.61 11.44
N VAL A 178 -3.97 -0.65 11.58
CA VAL A 178 -2.62 -1.12 11.25
C VAL A 178 -2.71 -2.14 10.13
N ALA A 179 -2.08 -1.85 8.99
CA ALA A 179 -1.80 -2.81 7.93
C ALA A 179 -0.45 -3.49 8.17
N HIS A 180 -0.15 -4.51 7.39
CA HIS A 180 1.16 -5.15 7.35
C HIS A 180 1.75 -4.91 5.97
N ILE A 181 2.92 -4.27 5.94
CA ILE A 181 3.69 -4.06 4.71
C ILE A 181 4.87 -5.02 4.77
N HIS A 182 4.89 -6.02 3.88
CA HIS A 182 5.85 -7.13 3.96
C HIS A 182 5.93 -7.70 5.39
N ASP A 183 4.78 -8.11 5.94
CA ASP A 183 4.61 -8.61 7.32
C ASP A 183 4.88 -7.61 8.47
N GLU A 184 5.32 -6.38 8.20
CA GLU A 184 5.64 -5.41 9.26
C GLU A 184 4.49 -4.45 9.55
N PRO A 185 4.02 -4.35 10.81
CA PRO A 185 2.92 -3.47 11.20
C PRO A 185 3.19 -2.01 10.85
N THR A 186 2.29 -1.44 10.08
CA THR A 186 2.36 -0.08 9.54
C THR A 186 1.01 0.61 9.72
N PRO A 187 0.94 1.74 10.44
CA PRO A 187 -0.29 2.52 10.54
C PRO A 187 -0.80 2.94 9.17
N LEU A 188 -2.09 2.75 8.89
CA LEU A 188 -2.72 3.19 7.65
C LEU A 188 -3.04 4.69 7.63
N LEU A 189 -3.23 5.28 8.81
CA LEU A 189 -3.63 6.67 8.97
C LEU A 189 -2.65 7.40 9.87
N GLY A 190 -2.26 8.61 9.47
CA GLY A 190 -1.44 9.51 10.26
C GLY A 190 -2.20 10.16 11.41
N SER A 191 -1.47 10.96 12.21
CA SER A 191 -1.99 11.63 13.42
C SER A 191 -3.19 12.55 13.21
N ASN A 192 -3.51 12.93 11.96
CA ASN A 192 -4.67 13.76 11.62
C ASN A 192 -5.79 12.99 10.92
N GLY A 193 -5.67 11.66 10.76
CA GLY A 193 -6.62 10.84 10.02
C GLY A 193 -6.41 10.87 8.49
N THR A 194 -5.34 11.51 8.03
CA THR A 194 -4.91 11.46 6.63
C THR A 194 -4.23 10.12 6.34
N PRO A 195 -4.22 9.65 5.07
CA PRO A 195 -3.40 8.53 4.63
C PRO A 195 -1.96 8.59 5.17
N ALA A 196 -1.41 7.43 5.54
CA ALA A 196 0.00 7.32 5.90
C ALA A 196 0.88 7.32 4.65
N THR A 197 2.10 7.83 4.77
CA THR A 197 3.08 7.87 3.66
C THR A 197 4.30 7.06 4.02
N LEU A 198 4.79 6.23 3.10
CA LEU A 198 6.01 5.44 3.23
C LEU A 198 7.14 6.08 2.41
N ALA A 199 8.34 6.10 2.98
CA ALA A 199 9.57 6.35 2.24
C ALA A 199 10.11 5.02 1.69
N ALA A 200 10.40 4.96 0.39
CA ALA A 200 10.99 3.77 -0.22
C ALA A 200 12.15 4.12 -1.16
N PHE A 201 13.08 3.18 -1.29
CA PHE A 201 14.04 3.20 -2.39
C PHE A 201 13.35 2.79 -3.68
N ALA A 202 13.83 3.29 -4.82
CA ALA A 202 13.35 2.84 -6.11
C ALA A 202 14.46 2.10 -6.88
N PRO A 203 14.08 1.13 -7.75
CA PRO A 203 12.74 0.55 -7.87
C PRO A 203 12.40 -0.36 -6.66
N SER A 204 11.13 -0.46 -6.28
CA SER A 204 10.66 -1.34 -5.20
C SER A 204 9.26 -1.89 -5.45
N SER A 205 8.95 -3.07 -4.90
CA SER A 205 7.60 -3.60 -4.74
C SER A 205 7.10 -3.44 -3.31
N ILE A 206 5.79 -3.30 -3.15
CA ILE A 206 5.13 -3.13 -1.86
C ILE A 206 3.93 -4.06 -1.86
N GLU A 207 3.91 -5.01 -0.94
CA GLU A 207 2.77 -5.87 -0.66
C GLU A 207 2.08 -5.32 0.60
N LEU A 208 0.77 -5.13 0.52
CA LEU A 208 -0.04 -4.63 1.63
C LEU A 208 -1.10 -5.67 2.00
N GLU A 209 -1.12 -6.02 3.28
CA GLU A 209 -2.18 -6.81 3.90
C GLU A 209 -2.88 -5.98 4.98
N TYR A 210 -4.21 -6.11 5.09
CA TYR A 210 -4.96 -5.42 6.13
C TYR A 210 -6.16 -6.26 6.59
N HIS A 211 -6.20 -6.56 7.88
CA HIS A 211 -7.27 -7.31 8.51
C HIS A 211 -7.67 -6.64 9.83
N GLY A 212 -8.81 -5.95 9.82
CA GLY A 212 -9.52 -5.52 11.01
C GLY A 212 -10.68 -6.45 11.34
N THR A 213 -11.34 -6.21 12.47
CA THR A 213 -12.51 -7.02 12.87
C THR A 213 -13.67 -6.88 11.88
N TYR A 214 -14.00 -5.65 11.50
CA TYR A 214 -15.14 -5.35 10.62
C TYR A 214 -14.74 -4.96 9.21
N LEU A 215 -13.49 -4.55 8.99
CA LEU A 215 -12.98 -4.09 7.71
C LEU A 215 -11.68 -4.78 7.35
N GLU A 216 -11.56 -5.21 6.10
CA GLU A 216 -10.38 -5.90 5.60
C GLU A 216 -10.08 -5.56 4.14
N VAL A 217 -8.86 -5.89 3.73
CA VAL A 217 -8.47 -6.05 2.34
C VAL A 217 -8.46 -7.56 2.07
N PRO A 218 -9.39 -8.11 1.24
CA PRO A 218 -9.61 -9.55 1.16
C PRO A 218 -8.42 -10.38 0.66
N GLU A 219 -7.61 -9.80 -0.23
CA GLU A 219 -6.41 -10.40 -0.80
C GLU A 219 -5.27 -9.37 -0.77
N PRO A 220 -4.02 -9.77 -0.53
CA PRO A 220 -2.88 -8.85 -0.56
C PRO A 220 -2.85 -8.04 -1.86
N VAL A 221 -2.50 -6.76 -1.77
CA VAL A 221 -2.40 -5.86 -2.92
C VAL A 221 -0.95 -5.46 -3.12
N ASP A 222 -0.51 -5.46 -4.38
CA ASP A 222 0.85 -5.11 -4.78
C ASP A 222 0.93 -3.77 -5.51
N LEU A 223 1.99 -3.01 -5.22
CA LEU A 223 2.38 -1.82 -5.99
C LEU A 223 3.86 -1.90 -6.35
N VAL A 224 4.20 -1.59 -7.60
CA VAL A 224 5.60 -1.42 -8.05
C VAL A 224 5.91 0.05 -8.26
N ALA A 225 6.76 0.61 -7.40
CA ALA A 225 7.29 1.96 -7.53
C ALA A 225 8.54 1.94 -8.44
N HIS A 226 8.39 2.36 -9.70
CA HIS A 226 9.42 2.22 -10.74
C HIS A 226 9.93 3.54 -11.33
N ASP A 227 9.28 4.68 -11.09
CA ASP A 227 9.69 5.98 -11.64
C ASP A 227 10.74 6.67 -10.77
N VAL A 228 12.01 6.29 -10.95
CA VAL A 228 13.14 6.81 -10.14
C VAL A 228 13.59 8.21 -10.60
N LEU A 229 13.28 8.62 -11.84
CA LEU A 229 13.76 9.87 -12.44
C LEU A 229 12.72 11.00 -12.45
N ALA A 230 11.53 10.75 -11.92
CA ALA A 230 10.64 11.81 -11.44
C ALA A 230 11.15 12.32 -10.09
N ALA A 231 11.63 13.56 -10.04
CA ALA A 231 12.15 14.16 -8.82
C ALA A 231 11.09 14.15 -7.71
N GLY A 232 11.29 13.31 -6.69
CA GLY A 232 10.40 13.21 -5.54
C GLY A 232 9.02 12.65 -5.88
N ALA A 233 8.96 11.65 -6.75
CA ALA A 233 7.70 11.02 -7.14
C ALA A 233 6.86 10.64 -5.91
N HIS A 234 5.65 11.20 -5.91
CA HIS A 234 4.57 10.84 -5.02
C HIS A 234 3.72 9.83 -5.78
N THR A 235 3.52 8.65 -5.18
CA THR A 235 2.73 7.58 -5.75
C THR A 235 1.58 7.28 -4.81
N ASP A 236 0.35 7.39 -5.33
CA ASP A 236 -0.84 6.98 -4.59
C ASP A 236 -0.98 5.46 -4.70
N PHE A 237 -0.92 4.78 -3.56
CA PHE A 237 -1.21 3.36 -3.45
C PHE A 237 -2.67 3.18 -3.02
N GLU A 238 -3.56 3.17 -4.00
CA GLU A 238 -4.99 2.95 -3.78
C GLU A 238 -5.32 1.46 -3.60
N PHE A 239 -6.11 1.13 -2.57
CA PHE A 239 -6.58 -0.24 -2.33
C PHE A 239 -8.00 -0.24 -1.75
N GLU A 240 -8.80 -1.24 -2.11
CA GLU A 240 -10.21 -1.33 -1.67
C GLU A 240 -10.33 -2.00 -0.30
N VAL A 241 -10.97 -1.31 0.65
CA VAL A 241 -11.36 -1.88 1.94
C VAL A 241 -12.81 -2.34 1.87
N GLN A 242 -13.08 -3.55 2.36
CA GLN A 242 -14.39 -4.18 2.29
C GLN A 242 -14.86 -4.62 3.69
N PRO A 243 -16.18 -4.64 3.95
CA PRO A 243 -16.73 -5.21 5.18
C PRO A 243 -16.50 -6.72 5.25
N THR A 244 -16.08 -7.18 6.42
CA THR A 244 -15.97 -8.62 6.72
C THR A 244 -17.34 -9.22 6.99
N GLN A 245 -17.42 -10.55 7.02
CA GLN A 245 -18.64 -11.26 7.45
C GLN A 245 -19.07 -10.90 8.90
N ALA A 246 -18.15 -10.41 9.74
CA ALA A 246 -18.48 -10.01 11.11
C ALA A 246 -19.43 -8.81 11.16
N VAL A 247 -19.48 -7.99 10.10
CA VAL A 247 -20.42 -6.86 10.00
C VAL A 247 -21.87 -7.36 9.98
N ASP A 248 -22.18 -8.33 9.13
CA ASP A 248 -23.53 -8.90 9.04
C ASP A 248 -24.00 -9.51 10.36
N ASP A 249 -23.11 -10.26 11.01
CA ASP A 249 -23.38 -10.95 12.27
C ASP A 249 -23.60 -9.93 13.40
N ALA A 250 -22.73 -8.93 13.51
CA ALA A 250 -22.82 -7.90 14.55
C ALA A 250 -24.05 -7.00 14.39
N ILE A 251 -24.38 -6.58 13.15
CA ILE A 251 -25.60 -5.83 12.87
C ILE A 251 -26.83 -6.64 13.27
N THR A 252 -26.90 -7.92 12.86
CA THR A 252 -28.02 -8.79 13.18
C THR A 252 -28.18 -8.97 14.69
N GLN A 253 -27.07 -9.17 15.41
CA GLN A 253 -27.06 -9.32 16.85
C GLN A 253 -27.54 -8.03 17.56
N GLU A 254 -26.97 -6.88 17.24
CA GLU A 254 -27.34 -5.58 17.82
C GLU A 254 -28.83 -5.27 17.62
N VAL A 255 -29.36 -5.51 16.42
CA VAL A 255 -30.78 -5.31 16.12
C VAL A 255 -31.65 -6.27 16.93
N GLN A 256 -31.28 -7.55 17.03
CA GLN A 256 -32.05 -8.53 17.81
C GLN A 256 -32.07 -8.18 19.30
N GLU A 257 -30.92 -7.86 19.90
CA GLU A 257 -30.81 -7.48 21.31
C GLU A 257 -31.69 -6.26 21.63
N GLN A 258 -31.72 -5.28 20.73
CA GLN A 258 -32.56 -4.11 20.89
C GLN A 258 -34.05 -4.42 20.70
N LEU A 259 -34.42 -5.34 19.80
CA LEU A 259 -35.81 -5.78 19.60
C LEU A 259 -36.34 -6.66 20.73
N GLN A 260 -35.48 -7.34 21.49
CA GLN A 260 -35.89 -8.16 22.64
C GLN A 260 -36.67 -7.33 23.68
N ARG A 261 -36.36 -6.04 23.85
CA ARG A 261 -37.09 -5.14 24.76
C ARG A 261 -38.57 -5.00 24.41
N CYS A 262 -38.94 -5.22 23.14
CA CYS A 262 -40.33 -5.20 22.70
C CYS A 262 -41.05 -6.48 23.12
N THR A 263 -40.40 -7.63 22.91
CA THR A 263 -40.96 -8.95 23.23
C THR A 263 -41.14 -9.22 24.73
N GLN A 264 -40.34 -8.54 25.58
CA GLN A 264 -40.45 -8.65 27.04
C GLN A 264 -41.69 -7.95 27.60
N GLN A 265 -42.36 -7.08 26.83
CA GLN A 265 -43.58 -6.42 27.28
C GLN A 265 -44.79 -7.31 27.01
N GLN A 266 -45.41 -7.85 28.07
CA GLN A 266 -46.61 -8.68 28.01
C GLN A 266 -47.89 -7.84 27.77
N VAL A 267 -47.90 -7.04 26.69
CA VAL A 267 -49.02 -6.18 26.29
C VAL A 267 -49.24 -6.30 24.79
N LEU A 268 -50.47 -6.03 24.32
CA LEU A 268 -50.80 -6.12 22.89
C LEU A 268 -50.13 -5.02 22.06
N LYS A 269 -49.75 -3.90 22.67
CA LYS A 269 -49.07 -2.78 22.02
C LYS A 269 -47.87 -2.36 22.87
N PRO A 270 -46.71 -3.02 22.68
CA PRO A 270 -45.49 -2.65 23.37
C PRO A 270 -45.13 -1.19 23.10
N THR A 271 -44.72 -0.46 24.13
CA THR A 271 -44.38 0.97 24.00
C THR A 271 -43.07 1.13 23.24
N GLY A 272 -43.07 2.02 22.24
CA GLY A 272 -41.91 2.32 21.39
C GLY A 272 -41.50 1.14 20.51
N CYS A 273 -42.45 0.34 20.04
CA CYS A 273 -42.20 -0.80 19.17
C CYS A 273 -43.05 -0.69 17.90
N PRO A 274 -42.54 -1.13 16.74
CA PRO A 274 -43.15 -0.87 15.44
C PRO A 274 -44.30 -1.82 15.08
N PHE A 275 -44.83 -2.56 16.05
CA PHE A 275 -45.88 -3.56 15.87
C PHE A 275 -46.86 -3.55 17.05
N GLY A 276 -48.06 -4.07 16.83
CA GLY A 276 -49.05 -4.22 17.87
C GLY A 276 -50.38 -4.78 17.38
N TYR A 277 -51.10 -5.43 18.28
CA TYR A 277 -52.37 -6.07 17.98
C TYR A 277 -53.56 -5.28 18.54
N GLU A 278 -54.60 -5.10 17.72
CA GLU A 278 -55.88 -4.51 18.13
C GLU A 278 -56.99 -5.56 18.11
N THR A 279 -57.74 -5.64 19.20
CA THR A 279 -58.97 -6.44 19.27
C THR A 279 -60.04 -5.73 20.12
N THR A 280 -61.30 -6.01 19.82
CA THR A 280 -62.46 -5.60 20.64
C THR A 280 -62.78 -6.61 21.75
N ASN A 281 -62.20 -7.81 21.70
CA ASN A 281 -62.40 -8.86 22.68
C ASN A 281 -61.51 -8.69 23.92
N ARG A 282 -61.75 -9.49 24.95
CA ARG A 282 -60.92 -9.48 26.16
C ARG A 282 -59.73 -10.41 25.98
N ILE A 283 -58.55 -9.96 26.37
CA ILE A 283 -57.33 -10.79 26.38
C ILE A 283 -57.03 -11.27 27.79
N VAL A 284 -56.57 -12.51 27.90
CA VAL A 284 -55.99 -13.06 29.14
C VAL A 284 -54.57 -12.51 29.29
N PRO A 285 -54.27 -11.63 30.24
CA PRO A 285 -53.01 -10.89 30.27
C PRO A 285 -51.76 -11.79 30.30
N GLU A 286 -51.77 -12.85 31.12
CA GLU A 286 -50.64 -13.79 31.23
C GLU A 286 -50.39 -14.64 29.98
N SER A 287 -51.30 -14.62 29.00
CA SER A 287 -51.16 -15.39 27.76
C SER A 287 -50.44 -14.61 26.65
N VAL A 288 -50.23 -13.30 26.81
CA VAL A 288 -49.63 -12.44 25.79
C VAL A 288 -48.14 -12.75 25.67
N ASN A 289 -47.75 -13.33 24.54
CA ASN A 289 -46.37 -13.64 24.23
C ASN A 289 -46.01 -13.17 22.80
N TRP A 290 -45.05 -12.27 22.72
CA TRP A 290 -44.48 -11.81 21.46
C TRP A 290 -43.16 -12.52 21.18
N SER A 291 -42.94 -12.89 19.93
CA SER A 291 -41.64 -13.29 19.39
C SER A 291 -41.38 -12.54 18.09
N ILE A 292 -40.12 -12.30 17.76
CA ILE A 292 -39.73 -11.68 16.49
C ILE A 292 -38.81 -12.67 15.77
N ASP A 293 -38.98 -12.82 14.46
CA ASP A 293 -38.07 -13.63 13.64
C ASP A 293 -36.68 -12.98 13.53
N VAL A 294 -35.75 -13.68 12.86
CA VAL A 294 -34.42 -13.11 12.60
C VAL A 294 -34.59 -11.94 11.63
N PRO A 295 -34.22 -10.71 12.03
CA PRO A 295 -34.37 -9.55 11.17
C PRO A 295 -33.48 -9.69 9.94
N LYS A 296 -33.99 -9.27 8.78
CA LYS A 296 -33.24 -9.15 7.53
C LYS A 296 -32.79 -7.70 7.39
N VAL A 297 -31.48 -7.50 7.41
CA VAL A 297 -30.89 -6.17 7.28
C VAL A 297 -30.35 -5.98 5.87
N HIS A 298 -30.66 -4.81 5.30
CA HIS A 298 -30.05 -4.35 4.07
C HIS A 298 -29.31 -3.05 4.39
N TYR A 299 -28.02 -3.02 4.09
CA TYR A 299 -27.19 -1.84 4.19
C TYR A 299 -26.48 -1.58 2.86
N SER A 300 -26.16 -0.32 2.62
CA SER A 300 -25.39 0.13 1.47
C SER A 300 -24.15 0.86 1.96
N TRP A 301 -23.14 0.89 1.09
CA TRP A 301 -21.90 1.63 1.31
C TRP A 301 -21.72 2.57 0.12
N GLU A 302 -21.92 3.86 0.37
CA GLU A 302 -21.73 4.90 -0.64
C GLU A 302 -20.81 5.96 -0.05
N ASP A 303 -19.88 6.48 -0.85
CA ASP A 303 -18.98 7.58 -0.48
C ASP A 303 -18.20 7.37 0.84
N SER A 304 -17.80 6.13 1.15
CA SER A 304 -17.12 5.74 2.40
C SER A 304 -17.97 5.82 3.67
N GLU A 305 -19.28 6.08 3.55
CA GLU A 305 -20.22 6.08 4.67
C GLU A 305 -21.18 4.87 4.59
N PRO A 306 -21.07 3.91 5.52
CA PRO A 306 -21.98 2.78 5.56
C PRO A 306 -23.31 3.19 6.20
N ARG A 307 -24.42 2.70 5.65
CA ARG A 307 -25.78 3.08 6.09
C ARG A 307 -26.75 1.91 5.99
N ILE A 308 -27.60 1.74 7.00
CA ILE A 308 -28.66 0.75 6.98
C ILE A 308 -29.85 1.32 6.20
N ASP A 309 -30.14 0.73 5.05
CA ASP A 309 -31.25 1.15 4.19
C ASP A 309 -32.59 0.75 4.81
N ARG A 310 -32.67 -0.48 5.34
CA ARG A 310 -33.86 -1.03 5.99
C ARG A 310 -33.58 -2.30 6.79
N ILE A 311 -34.37 -2.49 7.84
CA ILE A 311 -34.45 -3.70 8.64
C ILE A 311 -35.88 -4.22 8.53
N MET A 312 -36.04 -5.47 8.10
CA MET A 312 -37.35 -6.12 7.98
C MET A 312 -37.45 -7.31 8.93
N ALA A 313 -38.55 -7.41 9.67
CA ALA A 313 -38.82 -8.54 10.55
C ALA A 313 -40.32 -8.77 10.72
N THR A 314 -40.68 -9.94 11.27
CA THR A 314 -42.04 -10.37 11.55
C THR A 314 -42.22 -10.54 13.05
N ALA A 315 -43.10 -9.73 13.64
CA ALA A 315 -43.57 -9.93 15.00
C ALA A 315 -44.71 -10.96 15.01
N VAL A 316 -44.62 -11.95 15.89
CA VAL A 316 -45.62 -13.00 16.08
C VAL A 316 -46.17 -12.89 17.51
N LEU A 317 -47.46 -12.58 17.61
CA LEU A 317 -48.21 -12.65 18.85
C LEU A 317 -48.88 -14.00 18.98
N ASN A 318 -48.74 -14.62 20.15
CA ASN A 318 -49.62 -15.68 20.62
C ASN A 318 -50.33 -15.18 21.88
N ALA A 319 -51.65 -15.33 21.94
CA ALA A 319 -52.47 -14.95 23.10
C ALA A 319 -53.75 -15.78 23.20
N GLN A 320 -54.43 -15.70 24.35
CA GLN A 320 -55.77 -16.22 24.56
C GLN A 320 -56.78 -15.07 24.62
N GLU A 321 -57.81 -15.18 23.82
CA GLU A 321 -58.84 -14.17 23.62
C GLU A 321 -60.20 -14.74 24.05
N ILE A 322 -61.01 -13.90 24.69
CA ILE A 322 -62.36 -14.21 25.17
C ILE A 322 -63.33 -13.32 24.40
N ASP A 323 -64.14 -13.95 23.56
CA ASP A 323 -65.14 -13.27 22.73
C ASP A 323 -66.18 -12.56 23.62
N ILE A 324 -66.39 -11.26 23.39
CA ILE A 324 -67.26 -10.44 24.25
C ILE A 324 -68.75 -10.76 24.10
N GLY A 325 -69.16 -11.42 23.03
CA GLY A 325 -70.56 -11.78 22.80
C GLY A 325 -70.94 -13.16 23.36
N SER A 326 -70.07 -14.14 23.17
CA SER A 326 -70.28 -15.57 23.47
C SER A 326 -69.58 -16.03 24.74
N GLY A 327 -68.54 -15.33 25.20
CA GLY A 327 -67.70 -15.73 26.33
C GLY A 327 -66.79 -16.93 26.06
N GLN A 328 -66.69 -17.39 24.81
CA GLN A 328 -65.79 -18.49 24.45
C GLN A 328 -64.34 -18.02 24.41
N GLN A 329 -63.44 -18.89 24.86
CA GLN A 329 -62.01 -18.65 24.82
C GLN A 329 -61.39 -19.35 23.61
N ALA A 330 -60.52 -18.64 22.89
CA ALA A 330 -59.77 -19.17 21.76
C ALA A 330 -58.32 -18.69 21.80
N GLU A 331 -57.42 -19.49 21.21
CA GLU A 331 -56.05 -19.07 20.97
C GLU A 331 -55.99 -18.22 19.69
N VAL A 332 -55.31 -17.08 19.77
CA VAL A 332 -55.05 -16.21 18.64
C VAL A 332 -53.55 -16.19 18.35
N ARG A 333 -53.21 -16.42 17.08
CA ARG A 333 -51.89 -16.19 16.53
C ARG A 333 -51.97 -15.09 15.49
N HIS A 334 -51.19 -14.04 15.68
CA HIS A 334 -51.14 -12.89 14.77
C HIS A 334 -49.71 -12.64 14.33
N GLU A 335 -49.52 -12.37 13.05
CA GLU A 335 -48.21 -12.09 12.44
C GLU A 335 -48.28 -10.70 11.80
N GLU A 336 -47.31 -9.86 12.14
CA GLU A 336 -47.19 -8.49 11.64
C GLU A 336 -45.78 -8.25 11.12
N VAL A 337 -45.68 -7.95 9.82
CA VAL A 337 -44.42 -7.56 9.20
C VAL A 337 -44.22 -6.07 9.45
N PHE A 338 -43.03 -5.70 9.93
CA PHE A 338 -42.65 -4.31 10.12
C PHE A 338 -41.30 -4.02 9.47
N GLU A 339 -41.09 -2.75 9.17
CA GLU A 339 -39.87 -2.19 8.61
C GLU A 339 -39.39 -1.05 9.52
N MET A 340 -38.08 -0.95 9.73
CA MET A 340 -37.47 0.17 10.43
C MET A 340 -36.14 0.58 9.79
N THR A 341 -35.72 1.80 10.07
CA THR A 341 -34.40 2.34 9.74
C THR A 341 -33.51 2.37 10.97
N ALA A 342 -32.21 2.47 10.76
CA ALA A 342 -31.24 2.62 11.83
C ALA A 342 -30.02 3.40 11.35
N GLU A 343 -29.39 4.14 12.25
CA GLU A 343 -28.05 4.67 12.03
C GLU A 343 -27.02 3.54 12.27
N LEU A 344 -26.01 3.47 11.40
CA LEU A 344 -24.87 2.56 11.52
C LEU A 344 -23.61 3.39 11.76
N GLU A 345 -23.00 3.22 12.93
CA GLU A 345 -21.65 3.71 13.21
C GLU A 345 -20.71 2.53 13.02
N LEU A 346 -19.80 2.62 12.04
CA LEU A 346 -18.83 1.57 11.73
C LEU A 346 -17.41 2.15 11.71
N THR A 347 -16.50 1.44 12.35
CA THR A 347 -15.06 1.64 12.30
C THR A 347 -14.38 0.26 12.13
N PRO A 348 -13.06 0.19 11.84
CA PRO A 348 -12.35 -1.09 11.73
C PRO A 348 -12.62 -2.09 12.86
N GLU A 349 -12.72 -1.61 14.10
CA GLU A 349 -12.81 -2.43 15.31
C GLU A 349 -14.11 -2.23 16.11
N ASN A 350 -14.97 -1.28 15.71
CA ASN A 350 -16.23 -1.03 16.39
C ASN A 350 -17.42 -0.98 15.42
N LEU A 351 -18.55 -1.52 15.86
CA LEU A 351 -19.81 -1.46 15.15
C LEU A 351 -20.91 -1.14 16.14
N ARG A 352 -21.77 -0.19 15.78
CA ARG A 352 -22.94 0.17 16.58
C ARG A 352 -24.14 0.48 15.71
N VAL A 353 -25.28 -0.11 16.05
CA VAL A 353 -26.56 0.14 15.38
C VAL A 353 -27.49 0.91 16.31
N ARG A 354 -28.06 2.02 15.82
CA ARG A 354 -29.07 2.79 16.55
C ARG A 354 -30.38 2.83 15.75
N PRO A 355 -31.38 2.02 16.11
CA PRO A 355 -32.68 2.02 15.45
C PRO A 355 -33.43 3.33 15.66
N ASP A 356 -34.09 3.79 14.61
CA ASP A 356 -34.99 4.94 14.66
C ASP A 356 -36.34 4.51 15.24
N TRP A 357 -36.47 4.64 16.55
CA TRP A 357 -37.72 4.34 17.23
C TRP A 357 -38.73 5.47 17.00
N GLN A 358 -39.90 5.14 16.44
CA GLN A 358 -41.02 6.06 16.24
C GLN A 358 -41.84 6.32 17.50
#